data_AF-A0A832XBZ2-F1
#
_entry.id   AF-A0A832XBZ2-F1
#
_cell.length_a   1.000
_cell.length_b   1.000
_cell.length_c   1.000
_cell.angle_alpha   90.00
_cell.angle_beta   90.00
_cell.angle_gamma   90.00
#
_symmetry.space_group_name_H-M   'P 1'
#
loop_
_entity.id
_entity.type
_entity.pdbx_description
1 polymer ?
#
loop_
_entity_poly.entity_id
_entity_poly.type
_entity_poly.pdbx_seq_one_letter_code
_entity_poly.pdbx_strand_id
1 'polypeptide(L)'
;MPKPANKKEIYLGMTLIGTTGILIGLVMDSPLLMAIAGFLGTVIGGFVGWIGGRRYMIIVCLGLLIGAYLGYRTGDRDILIITAGTGGAIAGFMGAQIESFFKK
;
A
#
# COMPACT_ATOMS: atom_id res chain seq x y z
N MET A 1 23.28 -6.60 7.03
CA MET A 1 22.79 -5.25 7.35
C MET A 1 21.87 -4.78 6.21
N PRO A 2 20.61 -4.41 6.45
CA PRO A 2 19.79 -3.80 5.39
C PRO A 2 20.45 -2.49 4.95
N LYS A 3 20.60 -2.32 3.62
CA LYS A 3 21.19 -1.11 3.02
C LYS A 3 20.40 0.12 3.50
N PRO A 4 21.04 1.27 3.76
CA PRO A 4 20.32 2.46 4.20
C PRO A 4 19.24 2.78 3.17
N ALA A 5 17.98 2.74 3.62
CA ALA A 5 16.82 3.00 2.79
C ALA A 5 17.02 4.35 2.09
N ASN A 6 16.94 4.35 0.76
CA ASN A 6 17.12 5.56 -0.01
C ASN A 6 15.99 6.53 0.40
N LYS A 7 16.30 7.78 0.76
CA LYS A 7 15.29 8.76 1.22
C LYS A 7 14.08 8.83 0.29
N LYS A 8 14.30 8.61 -1.02
CA LYS A 8 13.25 8.55 -2.05
C LYS A 8 12.20 7.46 -1.80
N GLU A 9 12.57 6.33 -1.23
CA GLU A 9 11.68 5.19 -0.98
C GLU A 9 10.78 5.45 0.23
N ILE A 10 11.32 6.09 1.27
CA ILE A 10 10.55 6.53 2.45
C ILE A 10 9.51 7.57 2.05
N TYR A 11 9.92 8.59 1.29
CA TYR A 11 8.99 9.62 0.79
C TYR A 11 7.92 9.00 -0.10
N LEU A 12 8.28 8.08 -1.00
CA LEU A 12 7.34 7.43 -1.90
C LEU A 12 6.31 6.59 -1.13
N GLY A 13 6.71 5.94 -0.03
CA GLY A 13 5.80 5.18 0.85
C GLY A 13 4.87 6.09 1.64
N MET A 14 5.40 7.16 2.22
CA MET A 14 4.59 8.21 2.87
C MET A 14 3.57 8.80 1.91
N THR A 15 3.97 9.16 0.69
CA THR A 15 3.06 9.76 -0.29
C THR A 15 2.03 8.76 -0.77
N LEU A 16 2.39 7.51 -1.11
CA LEU A 16 1.43 6.51 -1.57
C LEU A 16 0.40 6.14 -0.50
N ILE A 17 0.84 5.77 0.71
CA ILE A 17 -0.08 5.32 1.76
C ILE A 17 -0.81 6.50 2.41
N GLY A 18 -0.17 7.68 2.49
CA GLY A 18 -0.81 8.91 2.95
C GLY A 18 -1.91 9.38 2.00
N THR A 19 -1.65 9.39 0.68
CA THR A 19 -2.67 9.80 -0.31
C THR A 19 -3.84 8.81 -0.37
N THR A 20 -3.61 7.50 -0.24
CA THR A 20 -4.71 6.54 -0.15
C THR A 20 -5.54 6.72 1.12
N GLY A 21 -4.91 7.01 2.28
CA GLY A 21 -5.63 7.34 3.51
C GLY A 21 -6.55 8.56 3.36
N ILE A 22 -6.10 9.61 2.66
CA ILE A 22 -6.90 10.80 2.36
C ILE A 22 -8.05 10.45 1.40
N LEU A 23 -7.78 9.68 0.33
CA LEU A 23 -8.79 9.26 -0.63
C LEU A 23 -9.90 8.41 0.00
N ILE A 24 -9.57 7.51 0.93
CA ILE A 24 -10.56 6.74 1.69
C ILE A 24 -11.44 7.67 2.51
N GLY A 25 -10.84 8.65 3.20
CA GLY A 25 -11.61 9.63 3.97
C GLY A 25 -12.53 10.53 3.14
N LEU A 26 -12.12 10.87 1.91
CA LEU A 26 -12.96 11.59 0.95
C LEU A 26 -14.18 10.77 0.53
N VAL A 27 -14.01 9.46 0.27
CA VAL A 27 -15.12 8.57 -0.11
C VAL A 27 -16.12 8.36 1.04
N MET A 28 -15.67 8.49 2.29
CA MET A 28 -16.52 8.34 3.48
C MET A 28 -17.26 9.62 3.91
N ASP A 29 -17.17 10.72 3.14
CA ASP A 29 -17.83 12.01 3.40
C ASP A 29 -17.64 12.56 4.83
N SER A 30 -16.50 12.24 5.46
CA SER A 30 -16.21 12.62 6.83
C SER A 30 -14.83 13.28 6.95
N PRO A 31 -14.78 14.61 7.18
CA PRO A 31 -13.51 15.36 7.23
C PRO A 31 -12.62 14.93 8.41
N LEU A 32 -13.23 14.41 9.48
CA LEU A 32 -12.50 13.89 10.65
C LEU A 32 -11.82 12.54 10.33
N LEU A 33 -12.54 11.64 9.64
CA LEU A 33 -11.98 10.37 9.17
C LEU A 33 -10.87 10.60 8.13
N MET A 34 -11.01 11.61 7.27
CA MET A 34 -9.98 11.98 6.31
C MET A 34 -8.67 12.42 6.98
N ALA A 35 -8.74 13.25 8.02
CA ALA A 35 -7.55 13.68 8.75
C ALA A 35 -6.87 12.50 9.47
N ILE A 36 -7.66 11.65 10.14
CA ILE A 36 -7.13 10.50 10.89
C ILE A 36 -6.55 9.44 9.94
N ALA A 37 -7.29 9.06 8.90
CA ALA A 37 -6.84 8.04 7.94
C ALA A 37 -5.65 8.52 7.11
N GLY A 38 -5.62 9.81 6.72
CA GLY A 38 -4.48 10.42 6.04
C GLY A 38 -3.23 10.48 6.93
N PHE A 39 -3.39 10.85 8.21
CA PHE A 39 -2.28 10.88 9.17
C PHE A 39 -1.75 9.47 9.44
N LEU A 40 -2.62 8.51 9.78
CA LEU A 40 -2.23 7.11 9.97
C LEU A 40 -1.57 6.55 8.71
N GLY A 41 -2.15 6.81 7.53
CA GLY A 41 -1.63 6.36 6.25
C GLY A 41 -0.24 6.90 5.97
N THR A 42 0.02 8.16 6.32
CA THR A 42 1.35 8.78 6.15
C THR A 42 2.36 8.16 7.12
N VAL A 43 2.00 7.98 8.39
CA VAL A 43 2.89 7.36 9.39
C VAL A 43 3.23 5.92 8.99
N ILE A 44 2.22 5.11 8.67
CA ILE A 44 2.40 3.71 8.23
C ILE A 44 3.17 3.66 6.91
N GLY A 45 2.90 4.56 5.97
CA GLY A 45 3.65 4.72 4.72
C GLY A 45 5.13 5.01 4.91
N GLY A 46 5.47 5.81 5.92
CA GLY A 46 6.84 6.06 6.34
C GLY A 46 7.52 4.81 6.88
N PHE A 47 6.85 4.03 7.72
CA PHE A 47 7.37 2.75 8.22
C PHE A 47 7.55 1.72 7.10
N VAL A 48 6.55 1.59 6.22
CA VAL A 48 6.61 0.67 5.08
C VAL A 48 7.71 1.05 4.09
N GLY A 49 7.89 2.34 3.78
CA GLY A 49 8.97 2.81 2.91
C GLY A 49 10.36 2.78 3.57
N TRP A 50 10.42 2.72 4.90
CA TRP A 50 11.67 2.52 5.64
C TRP A 50 12.07 1.04 5.69
N ILE A 51 11.10 0.14 5.87
CA ILE A 51 11.33 -1.31 5.97
C ILE A 51 11.48 -1.97 4.59
N GLY A 52 10.63 -1.57 3.63
CA GLY A 52 10.53 -2.18 2.31
C GLY A 52 11.34 -1.42 1.26
N GLY A 53 12.26 -2.12 0.59
CA GLY A 53 12.97 -1.55 -0.56
C GLY A 53 12.03 -1.28 -1.75
N ARG A 54 12.52 -0.53 -2.76
CA ARG A 54 11.77 -0.21 -4.00
C ARG A 54 11.00 -1.38 -4.63
N ARG A 55 11.56 -2.59 -4.60
CA ARG A 55 10.94 -3.79 -5.20
C ARG A 55 9.69 -4.22 -4.44
N TYR A 56 9.72 -4.18 -3.11
CA TYR A 56 8.58 -4.52 -2.26
C TYR A 56 7.37 -3.63 -2.58
N MET A 57 7.58 -2.32 -2.66
CA MET A 57 6.50 -1.38 -2.99
C MET A 57 5.92 -1.58 -4.38
N ILE A 58 6.74 -1.87 -5.39
CA ILE A 58 6.24 -2.17 -6.74
C ILE A 58 5.36 -3.42 -6.72
N ILE A 59 5.78 -4.47 -6.00
CA ILE A 59 5.02 -5.72 -5.92
C ILE A 59 3.68 -5.50 -5.22
N VAL A 60 3.63 -4.78 -4.10
CA VAL A 60 2.38 -4.44 -3.40
C VAL A 60 1.44 -3.62 -4.28
N CYS A 61 1.96 -2.59 -4.96
CA CYS A 61 1.15 -1.79 -5.89
C CYS A 61 0.57 -2.63 -7.03
N LEU A 62 1.36 -3.53 -7.62
CA LEU A 62 0.87 -4.43 -8.67
C LEU A 62 -0.22 -5.37 -8.14
N GLY A 63 -0.03 -5.94 -6.95
CA GLY A 63 -1.05 -6.77 -6.31
C GLY A 63 -2.36 -6.03 -6.04
N LEU A 64 -2.26 -4.78 -5.58
CA LEU A 64 -3.42 -3.93 -5.32
C LEU A 64 -4.15 -3.57 -6.61
N LEU A 65 -3.43 -3.27 -7.70
CA LEU A 65 -4.02 -3.00 -9.03
C LEU A 65 -4.71 -4.25 -9.61
N ILE A 66 -4.08 -5.41 -9.50
CA ILE A 66 -4.65 -6.68 -9.97
C ILE A 66 -5.91 -7.01 -9.16
N GLY A 67 -5.85 -6.86 -7.83
CA GLY A 67 -7.00 -7.06 -6.95
C GLY A 67 -8.15 -6.12 -7.27
N ALA A 68 -7.86 -4.82 -7.46
CA ALA A 68 -8.86 -3.82 -7.84
C ALA A 68 -9.47 -4.10 -9.22
N TYR A 69 -8.67 -4.53 -10.20
CA TYR A 69 -9.16 -4.89 -11.53
C TYR A 69 -10.11 -6.10 -11.50
N LEU A 70 -9.76 -7.12 -10.71
CA LEU A 70 -10.62 -8.28 -10.50
C LEU A 70 -11.91 -7.89 -9.75
N GLY A 71 -11.82 -7.03 -8.74
CA GLY A 71 -12.99 -6.48 -8.04
C GLY A 71 -13.91 -5.67 -8.95
N TYR A 72 -13.34 -4.85 -9.84
CA TYR A 72 -14.10 -4.05 -10.80
C TYR A 72 -14.91 -4.92 -11.77
N ARG A 73 -14.37 -6.08 -12.17
CA ARG A 73 -15.11 -7.05 -13.01
C ARG A 73 -16.33 -7.65 -12.33
N THR A 74 -16.36 -7.67 -11.01
CA THR A 74 -17.46 -8.25 -10.21
C THR A 74 -18.63 -7.28 -10.02
N GLY A 75 -18.45 -5.99 -10.30
CA GLY A 75 -19.53 -5.00 -10.37
C GLY A 75 -19.96 -4.33 -9.05
N ASP A 76 -19.47 -4.81 -7.91
CA ASP A 76 -19.79 -4.25 -6.59
C ASP A 76 -18.64 -3.41 -6.00
N ARG A 77 -18.96 -2.20 -5.52
CA ARG A 77 -17.97 -1.29 -4.89
C ARG A 77 -17.37 -1.88 -3.62
N ASP A 78 -18.17 -2.55 -2.82
CA ASP A 78 -17.71 -3.12 -1.55
C ASP A 78 -16.72 -4.26 -1.80
N ILE A 79 -16.98 -5.06 -2.84
CA ILE A 79 -16.10 -6.12 -3.31
C ILE A 79 -14.80 -5.53 -3.85
N LEU A 80 -14.84 -4.39 -4.55
CA LEU A 80 -13.65 -3.72 -5.09
C LEU A 80 -12.65 -3.33 -4.01
N ILE A 81 -13.12 -2.73 -2.90
CA ILE A 81 -12.23 -2.32 -1.79
C ILE A 81 -11.61 -3.55 -1.13
N ILE A 82 -12.40 -4.60 -0.89
CA ILE A 82 -11.95 -5.84 -0.24
C ILE A 82 -10.94 -6.58 -1.13
N THR A 83 -11.21 -6.69 -2.43
CA THR A 83 -10.32 -7.36 -3.40
C THR A 83 -9.04 -6.58 -3.66
N ALA A 84 -9.09 -5.25 -3.72
CA ALA A 84 -7.91 -4.40 -3.81
C ALA A 84 -7.01 -4.53 -2.57
N GLY A 85 -7.61 -4.50 -1.36
CA GLY A 85 -6.89 -4.67 -0.10
C GLY A 85 -6.24 -6.04 0.04
N THR A 86 -6.99 -7.11 -0.27
CA THR A 86 -6.47 -8.50 -0.24
C THR A 86 -5.38 -8.73 -1.29
N GLY A 87 -5.53 -8.19 -2.50
CA GLY A 87 -4.49 -8.25 -3.54
C GLY A 87 -3.19 -7.58 -3.11
N GLY A 88 -3.27 -6.41 -2.47
CA GLY A 88 -2.12 -5.73 -1.89
C GLY A 88 -1.45 -6.54 -0.78
N ALA A 89 -2.22 -7.16 0.12
CA ALA A 89 -1.70 -7.98 1.22
C ALA A 89 -0.98 -9.26 0.71
N ILE A 90 -1.58 -9.98 -0.24
CA ILE A 90 -1.00 -11.20 -0.83
C ILE A 90 0.31 -10.86 -1.55
N ALA A 91 0.31 -9.81 -2.36
CA ALA A 91 1.51 -9.39 -3.07
C ALA A 91 2.59 -8.87 -2.11
N GLY A 92 2.22 -8.19 -1.03
CA GLY A 92 3.16 -7.83 0.04
C GLY A 92 3.81 -9.05 0.67
N PHE A 93 3.04 -10.09 0.98
CA PHE A 93 3.60 -11.33 1.50
C PHE A 93 4.54 -12.02 0.50
N MET A 94 4.13 -12.12 -0.78
CA MET A 94 5.00 -12.65 -1.85
C MET A 94 6.26 -11.81 -2.02
N GLY A 95 6.17 -10.49 -1.98
CA GLY A 95 7.31 -9.58 -2.10
C GLY A 95 8.32 -9.78 -0.98
N ALA A 96 7.85 -9.93 0.26
CA ALA A 96 8.70 -10.26 1.40
C ALA A 96 9.38 -11.64 1.26
N GLN A 97 8.65 -12.64 0.76
CA GLN A 97 9.22 -13.98 0.50
C GLN A 97 10.28 -13.95 -0.60
N ILE A 98 10.02 -13.25 -1.72
CA ILE A 98 10.98 -13.08 -2.82
C ILE A 98 12.24 -12.36 -2.33
N GLU A 99 12.09 -11.30 -1.54
CA GLU A 99 13.23 -10.57 -0.99
C GLU A 99 14.04 -11.42 -0.01
N SER A 100 13.38 -12.24 0.82
CA SER A 100 14.03 -13.21 1.69
C SER A 100 14.79 -14.28 0.91
N PHE A 101 14.21 -14.78 -0.18
CA PHE A 101 14.79 -15.85 -1.00
C PHE A 101 15.99 -15.37 -1.85
N PHE A 102 15.96 -14.13 -2.34
CA PHE A 102 17.05 -13.54 -3.13
C PHE A 102 18.18 -12.95 -2.28
N LYS A 103 17.93 -12.66 -1.01
CA LYS A 103 18.92 -12.16 -0.06
C LYS A 103 19.60 -13.34 0.62
N LYS A 104 20.31 -14.13 -0.18
CA LYS A 104 21.25 -15.15 0.28
C LYS A 104 22.60 -14.50 0.56
#